data_AF-A0A967JN52-F1
#
_entry.id   AF-A0A967JN52-F1
#
_cell.length_a   1.000
_cell.length_b   1.000
_cell.length_c   1.000
_cell.angle_alpha   90.00
_cell.angle_beta   90.00
_cell.angle_gamma   90.00
#
_symmetry.space_group_name_H-M   'P 1'
#
loop_
_entity.id
_entity.type
_entity.pdbx_description
1 polymer ?
#
loop_
_entity_poly.entity_id
_entity_poly.type
_entity_poly.pdbx_seq_one_letter_code
_entity_poly.pdbx_strand_id
1 'polypeptide(L)' 'MRRYLEAPAAAGVLHAAGVRFAFTMRDLKNSADLPKNMIKIIEKGLPADVALAAWTTVPAELMGL' A
#
# COMPACT_ATOMS: atom_id res chain seq x y z
N MET A 1 -11.88 15.82 6.27
CA MET A 1 -10.87 15.25 7.20
C MET A 1 -10.94 13.72 7.33
N ARG A 2 -12.11 13.10 7.55
CA ARG A 2 -12.26 11.65 7.83
C ARG A 2 -11.60 10.69 6.80
N ARG A 3 -11.74 10.95 5.50
CA ARG A 3 -11.16 10.14 4.42
C ARG A 3 -9.62 9.98 4.49
N TYR A 4 -8.91 10.98 5.02
CA TYR A 4 -7.45 10.97 5.07
C TYR A 4 -6.91 10.12 6.22
N LEU A 5 -7.65 10.06 7.34
CA LEU A 5 -7.30 9.25 8.52
C LEU A 5 -7.51 7.75 8.27
N GLU A 6 -8.53 7.41 7.50
CA GLU A 6 -8.90 6.04 7.13
C GLU A 6 -8.05 5.49 5.97
N ALA A 7 -7.41 6.37 5.17
CA ALA A 7 -6.70 5.99 3.96
C ALA A 7 -5.60 4.91 4.19
N PRO A 8 -4.77 4.98 5.24
CA PRO A 8 -3.79 3.93 5.51
C PRO A 8 -4.41 2.59 5.91
N ALA A 9 -5.59 2.59 6.53
CA ALA A 9 -6.29 1.37 6.94
C ALA A 9 -6.96 0.66 5.75
N ALA A 10 -7.26 1.39 4.67
CA ALA A 10 -7.93 0.84 3.50
C ALA A 10 -7.19 -0.36 2.88
N ALA A 11 -5.85 -0.32 2.84
CA ALA A 11 -5.05 -1.42 2.33
C ALA A 11 -5.18 -2.69 3.19
N GLY A 12 -5.23 -2.54 4.52
CA GLY A 12 -5.48 -3.65 5.44
C GLY A 12 -6.86 -4.27 5.23
N VAL A 13 -7.89 -3.44 5.01
CA VAL A 13 -9.25 -3.92 4.70
C VAL A 13 -9.29 -4.70 3.38
N LEU A 14 -8.63 -4.19 2.33
CA LEU A 14 -8.54 -4.88 1.04
C LEU A 14 -7.83 -6.24 1.17
N HIS A 15 -6.73 -6.27 1.92
CA HIS A 15 -6.01 -7.51 2.19
C HIS A 15 -6.88 -8.53 2.94
N ALA A 16 -7.57 -8.10 4.02
CA ALA A 16 -8.46 -8.96 4.79
C ALA A 16 -9.65 -9.50 3.96
N ALA A 17 -10.08 -8.74 2.96
CA ALA A 17 -11.10 -9.16 2.00
C ALA A 17 -10.56 -10.05 0.86
N GLY A 18 -9.27 -10.38 0.84
CA GLY A 18 -8.64 -11.19 -0.21
C GLY A 18 -8.52 -10.47 -1.55
N VAL A 19 -8.63 -9.14 -1.57
CA VAL A 19 -8.52 -8.35 -2.80
C VAL A 19 -7.04 -8.18 -3.16
N ARG A 20 -6.69 -8.52 -4.40
CA ARG A 20 -5.37 -8.25 -4.95
C ARG A 20 -5.25 -6.76 -5.32
N PHE A 21 -4.21 -6.09 -4.82
CA PHE A 21 -3.95 -4.66 -5.09
C PHE A 21 -2.45 -4.36 -5.19
N ALA A 22 -2.13 -3.26 -5.86
CA ALA A 22 -0.78 -2.68 -5.90
C ALA A 22 -0.86 -1.18 -5.61
N PHE A 23 0.20 -0.63 -5.05
CA PHE A 23 0.32 0.82 -4.85
C PHE A 23 0.94 1.51 -6.06
N THR A 24 0.68 2.81 -6.17
CA THR A 24 1.23 3.66 -7.24
C THR A 24 1.84 4.93 -6.63
N MET A 25 2.89 5.44 -7.29
CA MET A 25 3.53 6.72 -6.91
C MET A 25 2.95 7.91 -7.69
N ARG A 26 1.90 7.73 -8.50
CA ARG A 26 1.35 8.75 -9.43
C ARG A 26 1.14 10.14 -8.80
N ASP A 27 0.61 10.18 -7.58
CA ASP A 27 0.29 11.43 -6.88
C ASP A 27 1.22 11.70 -5.68
N LEU A 28 2.31 10.94 -5.57
CA LEU A 28 3.28 11.11 -4.51
C LEU A 28 4.14 12.35 -4.80
N LYS A 29 4.04 13.37 -3.94
CA LYS A 29 4.77 14.64 -4.12
C LYS A 29 6.28 14.49 -3.98
N ASN A 30 6.74 13.59 -3.12
CA ASN A 30 8.15 13.36 -2.84
C ASN A 30 8.41 11.87 -2.63
N SER A 31 9.35 11.29 -3.39
CA SER A 31 9.76 9.89 -3.26
C SER A 31 10.30 9.56 -1.87
N ALA A 32 10.89 10.53 -1.16
CA ALA A 32 11.37 10.34 0.21
C ALA A 32 10.25 10.08 1.23
N ASP A 33 8.98 10.35 0.89
CA ASP A 33 7.84 10.04 1.75
C ASP A 33 7.37 8.59 1.61
N LEU A 34 7.85 7.86 0.60
CA LEU A 34 7.46 6.47 0.36
C LEU A 34 7.71 5.57 1.59
N PRO A 35 8.91 5.53 2.20
CA PRO A 35 9.15 4.63 3.34
C PRO A 35 8.29 5.01 4.54
N LYS A 36 8.09 6.31 4.78
CA LYS A 36 7.24 6.82 5.87
C LYS A 36 5.79 6.39 5.69
N ASN A 37 5.27 6.45 4.48
CA ASN A 37 3.91 6.04 4.18
C ASN A 37 3.74 4.52 4.29
N MET A 38 4.75 3.75 3.90
CA MET A 38 4.76 2.29 4.06
C MET A 38 4.67 1.88 5.54
N ILE A 39 5.49 2.51 6.40
CA ILE A 39 5.46 2.25 7.85
C ILE A 39 4.07 2.53 8.43
N LYS A 40 3.45 3.67 8.07
CA LYS A 40 2.09 4.02 8.55
C LYS A 40 1.03 3.00 8.15
N ILE A 41 1.14 2.39 6.98
CA ILE A 41 0.19 1.38 6.50
C ILE A 41 0.37 0.08 7.30
N ILE A 42 1.62 -0.29 7.61
CA ILE A 42 1.93 -1.45 8.45
C ILE A 42 1.39 -1.27 9.88
N GLU A 43 1.64 -0.10 10.48
CA GLU A 43 1.10 0.28 11.80
C GLU A 43 -0.44 0.24 11.86
N LYS A 44 -1.10 0.33 10.70
CA LYS A 44 -2.55 0.32 10.55
C LYS A 44 -3.13 -1.05 10.21
N GLY A 45 -2.30 -2.10 10.25
CA GLY A 45 -2.75 -3.49 10.21
C GLY A 45 -2.46 -4.22 8.91
N LEU A 46 -1.72 -3.64 7.97
CA LEU A 46 -1.24 -4.39 6.80
C LEU A 46 0.04 -5.17 7.17
N PRO A 47 0.12 -6.49 6.91
CA PRO A 47 1.35 -7.23 7.11
C PRO A 47 2.52 -6.66 6.29
N ALA A 48 3.73 -6.67 6.85
CA ALA A 48 4.89 -6.01 6.25
C ALA A 48 5.35 -6.65 4.93
N ASP A 49 5.24 -7.97 4.82
CA ASP A 49 5.46 -8.75 3.60
C ASP A 49 4.46 -8.39 2.50
N VAL A 50 3.17 -8.26 2.86
CA VAL A 50 2.11 -7.84 1.92
C VAL A 50 2.34 -6.40 1.47
N ALA A 51 2.74 -5.50 2.38
CA ALA A 51 3.09 -4.13 2.05
C ALA A 51 4.24 -4.08 1.04
N LEU A 52 5.30 -4.87 1.27
CA LEU A 52 6.45 -4.93 0.36
C LEU A 52 6.07 -5.51 -1.01
N ALA A 53 5.30 -6.59 -1.04
CA ALA A 53 4.81 -7.22 -2.27
C ALA A 53 3.94 -6.26 -3.10
N ALA A 54 3.06 -5.48 -2.46
CA ALA A 54 2.20 -4.50 -3.12
C ALA A 54 2.95 -3.36 -3.84
N TRP A 55 4.24 -3.16 -3.53
CA TRP A 55 5.12 -2.20 -4.22
C TRP A 55 6.08 -2.86 -5.23
N THR A 56 6.25 -4.18 -5.19
CA THR A 56 7.31 -4.89 -5.94
C THR A 56 6.74 -5.99 -6.82
N THR A 57 6.48 -7.17 -6.27
CA THR A 57 6.07 -8.37 -7.00
C THR A 57 4.68 -8.24 -7.60
N VAL A 58 3.71 -7.69 -6.85
CA VAL A 58 2.33 -7.56 -7.34
C VAL A 58 2.25 -6.66 -8.58
N PRO A 59 2.81 -5.44 -8.61
CA PRO A 59 2.79 -4.64 -9.83
C PRO A 59 3.61 -5.27 -10.98
N ALA A 60 4.72 -5.98 -10.70
CA ALA A 60 5.47 -6.68 -11.74
C ALA A 60 4.60 -7.76 -12.42
N GLU A 61 3.94 -8.61 -11.63
CA GLU A 61 3.02 -9.62 -12.14
C GLU A 61 1.82 -9.00 -12.89
N LEU A 62 1.28 -7.86 -12.40
CA LEU A 62 0.19 -7.15 -13.09
C LEU A 62 0.62 -6.58 -14.45
N MET A 63 1.92 -6.31 -14.61
CA MET A 63 2.52 -5.86 -15.87
C MET A 63 2.96 -7.03 -16.78
N GLY A 64 2.78 -8.28 -16.33
CA GLY A 64 3.18 -9.48 -17.08
C GLY A 64 4.67 -9.79 -17.04
N LEU A 65 5.39 -9.31 -16.01
CA LEU A 65 6.78 -9.66 -15.72
C LEU A 65 6.88 -10.90 -14.83
#